data_AF-A0A250FXH7-F1
#
_entry.id   AF-A0A250FXH7-F1
#
_cell.length_a   1.000
_cell.length_b   1.000
_cell.length_c   1.000
_cell.angle_alpha   90.00
_cell.angle_beta   90.00
_cell.angle_gamma   90.00
#
_symmetry.space_group_name_H-M   'P 1'
#
loop_
_entity.id
_entity.type
_entity.pdbx_description
1 polymer ?
#
loop_
_entity_poly.entity_id
_entity_poly.type
_entity_poly.pdbx_seq_one_letter_code
_entity_poly.pdbx_strand_id
1 'polypeptide(L)'
;MKKPINFSISKEIIDIKEIPGNHPNQNPERGFLYIEKSISDFEDSFDELFDIKDLEPLDYCILSSNCEITLPSGKKFCGVSFKGTSGKEKITQTIQKDWKEKGFLFGEIRNNIFIDSEGKKTLLNLCKAVLYEY
;
A
#
# COMPACT_ATOMS: atom_id res chain seq x y z
N MET A 1 16.43 -17.90 14.86
CA MET A 1 16.90 -16.92 13.86
C MET A 1 15.96 -17.00 12.66
N LYS A 2 15.15 -15.96 12.39
CA LYS A 2 14.42 -15.85 11.11
C LYS A 2 15.49 -15.73 10.00
N LYS A 3 15.40 -16.52 8.94
CA LYS A 3 16.28 -16.37 7.77
C LYS A 3 16.06 -14.96 7.18
N PRO A 4 17.12 -14.26 6.74
CA PRO A 4 16.94 -13.00 6.02
C PRO A 4 16.14 -13.30 4.75
N ILE A 5 15.05 -12.58 4.57
CA ILE A 5 14.28 -12.60 3.34
C ILE A 5 14.96 -11.59 2.40
N ASN A 6 15.51 -12.07 1.29
CA ASN A 6 16.24 -11.22 0.36
C ASN A 6 15.32 -10.76 -0.76
N PHE A 7 14.73 -9.58 -0.61
CA PHE A 7 14.00 -8.95 -1.70
C PHE A 7 14.98 -8.33 -2.67
N SER A 8 14.76 -8.60 -3.95
CA SER A 8 15.46 -7.92 -5.03
C SER A 8 14.48 -6.97 -5.70
N ILE A 9 15.00 -5.80 -6.11
CA ILE A 9 14.24 -4.91 -7.00
C ILE A 9 13.97 -5.70 -8.28
N SER A 10 12.69 -5.96 -8.57
CA SER A 10 12.30 -6.64 -9.79
C SER A 10 12.19 -5.67 -10.96
N LYS A 11 11.66 -4.47 -10.70
CA LYS A 11 11.46 -3.45 -11.74
C LYS A 11 11.28 -2.06 -11.15
N GLU A 12 11.97 -1.05 -11.71
CA GLU A 12 11.56 0.34 -11.52
C GLU A 12 10.31 0.64 -12.37
N ILE A 13 9.30 1.25 -11.78
CA ILE A 13 8.09 1.66 -12.48
C ILE A 13 8.30 3.04 -13.10
N ILE A 14 8.30 3.08 -14.43
CA ILE A 14 8.44 4.31 -15.22
C ILE A 14 7.08 4.86 -15.64
N ASP A 15 6.15 3.98 -16.04
CA ASP A 15 4.78 4.37 -16.38
C ASP A 15 3.91 4.42 -15.12
N ILE A 16 3.41 5.61 -14.78
CA ILE A 16 2.55 5.82 -13.62
C ILE A 16 1.28 4.96 -13.64
N LYS A 17 0.84 4.47 -14.81
CA LYS A 17 -0.30 3.54 -14.91
C LYS A 17 0.01 2.17 -14.34
N GLU A 18 1.27 1.77 -14.32
CA GLU A 18 1.70 0.50 -13.72
C GLU A 18 1.73 0.56 -12.18
N ILE A 19 1.64 1.75 -11.59
CA ILE A 19 1.52 1.91 -10.14
C ILE A 19 0.16 1.34 -9.68
N PRO A 20 0.15 0.36 -8.76
CA PRO A 20 -1.10 -0.21 -8.26
C PRO A 20 -2.02 0.86 -7.67
N GLY A 21 -3.33 0.80 -7.91
CA GLY A 21 -4.24 1.88 -7.52
C GLY A 21 -4.40 2.99 -8.57
N ASN A 22 -3.56 3.05 -9.61
CA ASN A 22 -3.60 4.09 -10.65
C ASN A 22 -3.98 3.58 -12.05
N HIS A 23 -4.09 2.26 -12.26
CA HIS A 23 -4.32 1.70 -13.58
C HIS A 23 -5.78 1.92 -14.06
N PRO A 24 -6.02 2.36 -15.31
CA PRO A 24 -7.39 2.64 -15.80
C PRO A 24 -8.31 1.41 -15.86
N ASN A 25 -7.75 0.21 -16.10
CA ASN A 25 -8.50 -1.06 -16.11
C ASN A 25 -8.36 -1.83 -14.80
N GLN A 26 -8.14 -1.14 -13.68
CA GLN A 26 -8.01 -1.81 -12.39
C GLN A 26 -9.31 -2.52 -12.00
N ASN A 27 -9.17 -3.69 -11.38
CA ASN A 27 -10.32 -4.44 -10.90
C ASN A 27 -11.12 -3.59 -9.90
N PRO A 28 -12.42 -3.32 -10.16
CA PRO A 28 -13.24 -2.47 -9.32
C PRO A 28 -13.46 -3.06 -7.91
N GLU A 29 -13.27 -4.35 -7.70
CA GLU A 29 -13.40 -5.03 -6.41
C GLU A 29 -12.12 -4.97 -5.56
N ARG A 30 -11.00 -4.49 -6.12
CA ARG A 30 -9.71 -4.41 -5.44
C ARG A 30 -9.47 -3.01 -4.89
N GLY A 31 -9.22 -2.92 -3.59
CA GLY A 31 -8.77 -1.71 -2.91
C GLY A 31 -7.24 -1.63 -2.84
N PHE A 32 -6.73 -0.40 -2.72
CA PHE A 32 -5.30 -0.11 -2.62
C PHE A 32 -5.07 0.97 -1.56
N LEU A 33 -4.11 0.74 -0.68
CA LEU A 33 -3.61 1.68 0.31
C LEU A 33 -2.09 1.61 0.34
N TYR A 34 -1.47 2.68 0.82
CA TYR A 34 -0.02 2.82 0.86
C TYR A 34 0.38 3.27 2.25
N ILE A 35 1.18 2.50 2.98
CA ILE A 35 1.59 2.85 4.36
C ILE A 35 3.03 3.36 4.39
N GLU A 36 3.33 4.39 5.20
CA GLU A 36 4.68 4.97 5.32
C GLU A 36 5.63 3.98 6.00
N LYS A 37 6.21 3.09 5.20
CA LYS A 37 7.26 2.14 5.58
C LYS A 37 8.14 1.87 4.37
N SER A 38 9.41 1.56 4.62
CA SER A 38 10.23 0.90 3.62
C SER A 38 9.76 -0.55 3.42
N ILE A 39 10.15 -1.18 2.31
CA ILE A 39 9.79 -2.59 2.04
C ILE A 39 10.21 -3.52 3.19
N SER A 40 11.42 -3.33 3.73
CA SER A 40 11.94 -4.13 4.84
C SER A 40 11.15 -3.89 6.14
N ASP A 41 10.85 -2.62 6.48
CA ASP A 41 10.05 -2.32 7.68
C ASP A 41 8.62 -2.85 7.54
N PHE A 42 8.07 -2.83 6.33
CA PHE A 42 6.73 -3.31 6.02
C PHE A 42 6.61 -4.82 6.26
N GLU A 43 7.59 -5.58 5.80
CA GLU A 43 7.66 -7.04 6.00
C GLU A 43 7.83 -7.42 7.47
N ASP A 44 8.75 -6.74 8.16
CA ASP A 44 9.01 -7.00 9.58
C ASP A 44 7.77 -6.69 10.44
N SER A 45 6.93 -5.75 10.00
CA SER A 45 5.73 -5.32 10.72
C SER A 45 4.43 -5.91 10.15
N PHE A 46 4.48 -6.81 9.16
CA PHE A 46 3.30 -7.20 8.40
C PHE A 46 2.16 -7.71 9.30
N ASP A 47 2.46 -8.66 10.18
CA ASP A 47 1.46 -9.24 11.09
C ASP A 47 0.84 -8.19 12.01
N GLU A 48 1.63 -7.21 12.50
CA GLU A 48 1.15 -6.13 13.35
C GLU A 48 0.24 -5.14 12.60
N LEU A 49 0.60 -4.83 11.36
CA LEU A 49 -0.15 -3.91 10.49
C LEU A 49 -1.55 -4.43 10.15
N PHE A 50 -1.70 -5.76 10.09
CA PHE A 50 -2.94 -6.42 9.68
C PHE A 50 -3.65 -7.21 10.78
N ASP A 51 -3.19 -7.08 12.03
CA ASP A 51 -3.99 -7.42 13.21
C ASP A 51 -5.07 -6.35 13.42
N ILE A 52 -6.14 -6.45 12.63
CA ILE A 52 -7.28 -5.52 12.60
C ILE A 52 -8.53 -6.27 13.07
N LYS A 53 -8.95 -6.01 14.31
CA LYS A 53 -10.06 -6.75 14.96
C LYS A 53 -11.40 -6.66 14.23
N ASP A 54 -11.65 -5.52 13.58
CA ASP A 54 -12.90 -5.23 12.86
C ASP A 54 -12.92 -5.82 11.43
N LEU A 55 -11.87 -6.54 11.04
CA LEU A 55 -11.75 -7.26 9.77
C LEU A 55 -11.40 -8.72 10.05
N GLU A 56 -12.39 -9.62 10.01
CA GLU A 56 -12.08 -11.04 10.09
C GLU A 56 -11.30 -11.46 8.83
N PRO A 57 -10.21 -12.25 8.94
CA PRO A 57 -9.39 -12.65 7.78
C PRO A 57 -10.14 -13.39 6.65
N LEU A 58 -11.37 -13.87 6.91
CA LEU A 58 -12.23 -14.48 5.90
C LEU A 58 -13.01 -13.45 5.07
N ASP A 59 -13.15 -12.22 5.56
CA ASP A 59 -13.87 -11.14 4.88
C ASP A 59 -13.02 -10.39 3.87
N TYR A 60 -11.69 -10.56 3.93
CA TYR A 60 -10.73 -9.89 3.05
C TYR A 60 -9.44 -10.69 2.88
N CYS A 61 -8.80 -10.53 1.72
CA CYS A 61 -7.48 -11.08 1.43
C CYS A 61 -6.53 -9.91 1.19
N ILE A 62 -5.52 -9.75 2.06
CA ILE A 62 -4.39 -8.85 1.82
C ILE A 62 -3.47 -9.50 0.79
N LEU A 63 -3.28 -8.78 -0.30
CA LEU A 63 -2.32 -9.03 -1.36
C LEU A 63 -1.28 -7.90 -1.25
N SER A 64 -0.34 -8.02 -0.32
CA SER A 64 0.63 -6.97 -0.02
C SER A 64 1.97 -7.17 -0.73
N SER A 65 2.79 -6.12 -0.66
CA SER A 65 4.26 -6.11 -0.80
C SER A 65 4.90 -6.18 -2.19
N ASN A 66 4.20 -5.79 -3.25
CA ASN A 66 4.83 -5.79 -4.58
C ASN A 66 5.31 -4.41 -5.02
N CYS A 67 5.00 -3.31 -4.33
CA CYS A 67 5.33 -1.95 -4.80
C CYS A 67 5.73 -1.04 -3.62
N GLU A 68 6.84 -0.32 -3.73
CA GLU A 68 7.21 0.79 -2.85
C GLU A 68 7.22 2.09 -3.66
N ILE A 69 6.59 3.15 -3.14
CA ILE A 69 6.65 4.50 -3.71
C ILE A 69 7.54 5.35 -2.82
N THR A 70 8.55 5.98 -3.40
CA THR A 70 9.36 7.02 -2.75
C THR A 70 8.90 8.40 -3.21
N LEU A 71 8.39 9.21 -2.28
CA LEU A 71 8.01 10.60 -2.53
C LEU A 71 9.26 11.49 -2.72
N PRO A 72 9.12 12.70 -3.32
CA PRO A 72 10.22 13.66 -3.42
C PRO A 72 10.86 14.05 -2.09
N SER A 73 10.13 13.94 -0.98
CA SER A 73 10.65 14.17 0.37
C SER A 73 11.54 13.03 0.89
N GLY A 74 11.68 11.93 0.15
CA GLY A 74 12.40 10.73 0.56
C GLY A 74 11.57 9.74 1.39
N LYS A 75 10.33 10.10 1.76
CA LYS A 75 9.41 9.20 2.46
C LYS A 75 9.02 8.03 1.56
N LYS A 76 9.03 6.82 2.11
CA LYS A 76 8.72 5.57 1.43
C LYS A 76 7.37 5.04 1.85
N PHE A 77 6.61 4.52 0.89
CA PHE A 77 5.29 3.98 1.12
C PHE A 77 5.12 2.64 0.44
N CYS A 78 4.76 1.61 1.22
CA CYS A 78 4.54 0.27 0.69
C CYS A 78 3.08 0.06 0.30
N GLY A 79 2.89 -0.44 -0.92
CA GLY A 79 1.60 -0.73 -1.51
C GLY A 79 0.98 -1.98 -0.92
N VAL A 80 -0.24 -1.81 -0.43
CA VAL A 80 -1.11 -2.83 0.10
C VAL A 80 -2.32 -2.88 -0.80
N SER A 81 -2.68 -4.07 -1.24
CA SER A 81 -3.92 -4.25 -1.96
C SER A 81 -4.76 -5.32 -1.31
N PHE A 82 -6.07 -5.21 -1.47
CA PHE A 82 -7.00 -6.09 -0.79
C PHE A 82 -8.28 -6.26 -1.59
N LYS A 83 -8.93 -7.39 -1.38
CA LYS A 83 -10.26 -7.70 -1.93
C LYS A 83 -11.03 -8.53 -0.92
N GLY A 84 -12.35 -8.50 -0.95
CA GLY A 84 -13.14 -9.24 0.03
C GLY A 84 -14.63 -9.14 -0.21
N THR A 85 -15.39 -9.99 0.45
CA THR A 85 -16.86 -10.07 0.34
C THR A 85 -17.56 -8.84 0.90
N SER A 86 -16.94 -8.15 1.85
CA SER A 86 -17.42 -6.89 2.43
C SER A 86 -17.31 -5.68 1.49
N GLY A 87 -16.67 -5.83 0.32
CA GLY A 87 -16.43 -4.75 -0.64
C GLY A 87 -15.23 -3.87 -0.28
N LYS A 88 -14.55 -3.32 -1.29
CA LYS A 88 -13.31 -2.57 -1.09
C LYS A 88 -13.50 -1.32 -0.23
N GLU A 89 -14.63 -0.61 -0.33
CA GLU A 89 -14.85 0.65 0.38
C GLU A 89 -14.88 0.42 1.89
N LYS A 90 -15.64 -0.60 2.33
CA LYS A 90 -15.74 -0.95 3.76
C LYS A 90 -14.39 -1.41 4.31
N ILE A 91 -13.69 -2.27 3.57
CA ILE A 91 -12.35 -2.74 3.98
C ILE A 91 -11.37 -1.56 4.04
N THR A 92 -11.39 -0.66 3.06
CA THR A 92 -10.55 0.54 3.02
C THR A 92 -10.78 1.40 4.27
N GLN A 93 -12.04 1.71 4.58
CA GLN A 93 -12.40 2.52 5.73
C GLN A 93 -11.94 1.89 7.05
N THR A 94 -12.10 0.57 7.20
CA THR A 94 -11.67 -0.13 8.41
C THR A 94 -10.14 -0.11 8.56
N ILE A 95 -9.37 -0.39 7.49
CA ILE A 95 -7.90 -0.30 7.53
C ILE A 95 -7.45 1.12 7.86
N GLN A 96 -8.01 2.13 7.19
CA GLN A 96 -7.64 3.53 7.42
C GLN A 96 -7.94 3.98 8.85
N LYS A 97 -9.06 3.54 9.43
CA LYS A 97 -9.42 3.83 10.82
C LYS A 97 -8.40 3.20 11.78
N ASP A 98 -8.14 1.90 11.65
CA ASP A 98 -7.19 1.18 12.50
C ASP A 98 -5.78 1.78 12.42
N TRP A 99 -5.26 2.00 11.21
CA TRP A 99 -3.94 2.59 11.02
C TRP A 99 -3.85 4.00 11.59
N LYS A 100 -4.90 4.81 11.47
CA LYS A 100 -4.96 6.14 12.08
C LYS A 100 -4.94 6.05 13.61
N GLU A 101 -5.68 5.12 14.20
CA GLU A 101 -5.69 4.89 15.65
C GLU A 101 -4.31 4.41 16.17
N LYS A 102 -3.61 3.59 15.37
CA LYS A 102 -2.22 3.17 15.61
C LYS A 102 -1.18 4.25 15.32
N GLY A 103 -1.59 5.40 14.77
CA GLY A 103 -0.70 6.53 14.47
C GLY A 103 0.15 6.36 13.22
N PHE A 104 -0.19 5.44 12.32
CA PHE A 104 0.52 5.27 11.06
C PHE A 104 0.12 6.34 10.05
N LEU A 105 1.11 6.86 9.31
CA LEU A 105 0.86 7.64 8.11
C LEU A 105 0.61 6.69 6.95
N PHE A 106 -0.44 6.94 6.17
CA PHE A 106 -0.78 6.17 4.98
C PHE A 106 -1.28 7.09 3.88
N GLY A 107 -1.56 6.55 2.71
CA GLY A 107 -2.06 7.29 1.58
C GLY A 107 -2.77 6.41 0.57
N GLU A 108 -3.38 7.08 -0.39
CA GLU A 108 -4.09 6.48 -1.51
C GLU A 108 -3.73 7.19 -2.81
N ILE A 109 -4.02 6.54 -3.92
CA ILE A 109 -3.83 7.12 -5.24
C ILE A 109 -5.20 7.44 -5.84
N ARG A 110 -5.35 8.67 -6.34
CA ARG A 110 -6.53 9.11 -7.09
C ARG A 110 -6.09 9.98 -8.25
N ASN A 111 -6.47 9.59 -9.47
CA ASN A 111 -6.23 10.40 -10.68
C ASN A 111 -4.79 10.90 -10.83
N ASN A 112 -3.80 9.99 -10.78
CA ASN A 112 -2.36 10.30 -10.85
C ASN A 112 -1.80 11.14 -9.67
N ILE A 113 -2.55 11.26 -8.58
CA ILE A 113 -2.13 11.98 -7.38
C ILE A 113 -2.07 11.00 -6.21
N PHE A 114 -0.93 10.98 -5.52
CA PHE A 114 -0.79 10.39 -4.20
C PHE A 114 -1.28 11.37 -3.14
N ILE A 115 -2.19 10.94 -2.28
CA ILE A 115 -2.76 11.74 -1.19
C ILE A 115 -2.49 10.99 0.11
N ASP A 116 -1.68 11.58 1.00
CA ASP A 116 -1.47 10.99 2.33
C ASP A 116 -2.62 11.31 3.30
N SER A 117 -2.61 10.66 4.46
CA SER A 117 -3.65 10.75 5.49
C SER A 117 -3.68 12.11 6.20
N GLU A 118 -2.68 12.96 5.97
CA GLU A 118 -2.66 14.38 6.38
C GLU A 118 -3.24 15.30 5.29
N GLY A 119 -3.56 14.76 4.11
CA GLY A 119 -4.14 15.48 2.98
C GLY A 119 -3.11 16.11 2.05
N LYS A 120 -1.81 15.83 2.23
CA LYS A 120 -0.76 16.32 1.34
C LYS A 120 -0.85 15.59 0.00
N LYS A 121 -0.75 16.36 -1.08
CA LYS A 121 -0.88 15.87 -2.46
C LYS A 121 0.47 15.88 -3.17
N THR A 122 0.81 14.78 -3.81
CA THR A 122 2.01 14.64 -4.64
C THR A 122 1.65 14.03 -5.99
N LEU A 123 2.09 14.63 -7.09
CA LEU A 123 1.91 14.04 -8.42
C LEU A 123 2.78 12.79 -8.56
N LEU A 124 2.21 11.69 -9.07
CA LEU A 124 2.94 10.42 -9.17
C LEU A 124 4.15 10.47 -10.10
N ASN A 125 4.15 11.34 -11.10
CA ASN A 125 5.29 11.52 -12.02
C ASN A 125 6.52 12.16 -11.33
N LEU A 126 6.37 12.68 -10.11
CA LEU A 126 7.48 13.18 -9.28
C LEU A 126 8.00 12.10 -8.33
N CYS A 127 7.27 11.00 -8.16
CA CYS A 127 7.64 9.90 -7.30
C CYS A 127 8.52 8.90 -8.05
N LYS A 128 9.31 8.15 -7.30
CA LYS A 128 9.90 6.89 -7.78
C LYS A 128 9.03 5.75 -7.28
N ALA A 129 8.82 4.72 -8.09
CA ALA A 129 8.16 3.52 -7.63
C ALA A 129 8.92 2.28 -8.09
N VAL A 130 8.95 1.27 -7.23
CA VAL A 130 9.74 0.07 -7.44
C VAL A 130 8.88 -1.14 -7.12
N LEU A 131 8.85 -2.10 -8.03
CA LEU A 131 8.30 -3.42 -7.76
C LEU A 131 9.36 -4.32 -7.12
N TYR A 132 8.91 -5.11 -6.15
CA TYR A 132 9.72 -6.13 -5.50
C TYR A 132 9.17 -7.50 -5.84
N GLU A 133 10.08 -8.45 -6.06
CA GLU A 133 9.76 -9.88 -6.13
C GLU A 133 10.40 -10.58 -4.93
N TYR A 134 9.67 -11.58 -4.44
CA TYR A 134 10.11 -12.50 -3.39
C TYR A 134 10.81 -13.71 -4.01
#